data_AF-A0AAV8XLQ8-F1
#
_entry.id   AF-A0AAV8XLQ8-F1
#
_cell.length_a   1.000
_cell.length_b   1.000
_cell.length_c   1.000
_cell.angle_alpha   90.00
_cell.angle_beta   90.00
_cell.angle_gamma   90.00
#
_symmetry.space_group_name_H-M   'P 1'
#
loop_
_entity.id
_entity.type
_entity.pdbx_description
1 polymer ?
#
loop_
_entity_poly.entity_id
_entity_poly.type
_entity_poly.pdbx_seq_one_letter_code
_entity_poly.pdbx_strand_id
1 'polypeptide(L)'
;MNEYCPVCCKVAIGFKQKWRLEINIAVFHIWQNVVDSDRRDIYEDVMFSLAKREKEEAKVLKKRNMKKLAEVLECMTKINYDTTWSEAQVLLLENNSFKNDVNLLAMDKEDALIVFEEHIRVLEKEQMEEKEREKRRLKRQCRKNRDQFLALLDHLHEEGKLTSMSLWVELYPIISADIRFSAMLGQAGSTPLDLFKFYVEDLKSRFHDEKKIIKEILREKIFEVKVDTTFDQFATVICEDKRSATLDAGNVKLTFNSFLEKETKRLKKLELNFKNLLRELNVDFELSWTEIKPKLENEKEFLAFDNELEIMKVYKDFQHEMEESCSHHHSRSKKSKKKKSKKYKSSSTSDSDSEKHKKSKHKSKSPTPYSEESGEEYRKKKSKKKHKRKSPSVSYY
;
A
#
# COMPACT_ATOMS: atom_id res chain seq x y z
N MET A 1 -24.82 -36.25 -68.53
CA MET A 1 -26.27 -36.20 -68.84
C MET A 1 -26.79 -34.91 -68.26
N ASN A 2 -27.38 -34.07 -69.12
CA ASN A 2 -27.46 -32.62 -68.97
C ASN A 2 -28.07 -32.11 -67.65
N GLU A 3 -27.30 -31.23 -67.01
CA GLU A 3 -27.69 -30.36 -65.92
C GLU A 3 -28.80 -29.40 -66.38
N TYR A 4 -29.98 -29.50 -65.76
CA TYR A 4 -30.98 -28.44 -65.84
C TYR A 4 -30.61 -27.35 -64.83
N CYS A 5 -30.18 -26.19 -65.34
CA CYS A 5 -29.87 -25.00 -64.56
C CYS A 5 -31.11 -24.52 -63.77
N PRO A 6 -31.05 -24.40 -62.42
CA PRO A 6 -32.16 -23.92 -61.59
C PRO A 6 -32.65 -22.51 -61.95
N VAL A 7 -31.78 -21.69 -62.56
CA VAL A 7 -32.09 -20.35 -63.05
C VAL A 7 -32.98 -20.43 -64.30
N CYS A 8 -32.72 -21.36 -65.22
CA CYS A 8 -33.58 -21.61 -66.38
C CYS A 8 -34.96 -22.12 -65.96
N CYS A 9 -35.05 -22.93 -64.89
CA CYS A 9 -36.34 -23.37 -64.32
C CYS A 9 -37.13 -22.22 -63.70
N LYS A 10 -36.51 -21.33 -62.92
CA LYS A 10 -37.18 -20.15 -62.33
C LYS A 10 -37.61 -19.13 -63.39
N VAL A 11 -36.78 -18.89 -64.40
CA VAL A 11 -37.11 -18.05 -65.55
C VAL A 11 -38.26 -18.67 -66.35
N ALA A 12 -38.26 -19.98 -66.60
CA ALA A 12 -39.35 -20.67 -67.28
C ALA A 12 -40.67 -20.67 -66.48
N ILE A 13 -40.61 -20.76 -65.15
CA ILE A 13 -41.77 -20.62 -64.26
C ILE A 13 -42.29 -19.18 -64.28
N GLY A 14 -41.41 -18.18 -64.23
CA GLY A 14 -41.78 -16.77 -64.36
C GLY A 14 -42.40 -16.43 -65.71
N PHE A 15 -41.89 -16.98 -66.82
CA PHE A 15 -42.49 -16.84 -68.15
C PHE A 15 -43.84 -17.57 -68.25
N LYS A 16 -43.97 -18.80 -67.75
CA LYS A 16 -45.26 -19.51 -67.73
C LYS A 16 -46.31 -18.78 -66.89
N GLN A 17 -45.92 -18.18 -65.76
CA GLN A 17 -46.81 -17.37 -64.96
C GLN A 17 -47.15 -16.05 -65.63
N LYS A 18 -46.20 -15.39 -66.30
CA LYS A 18 -46.43 -14.19 -67.14
C LYS A 18 -47.46 -14.47 -68.25
N TRP A 19 -47.29 -15.54 -69.02
CA TRP A 19 -48.24 -15.94 -70.06
C TRP A 19 -49.63 -16.32 -69.50
N ARG A 20 -49.70 -16.98 -68.33
CA ARG A 20 -50.99 -17.30 -67.67
C ARG A 20 -51.69 -16.07 -67.08
N LEU A 21 -50.93 -15.10 -66.57
CA LEU A 21 -51.46 -13.84 -66.05
C LEU A 21 -51.94 -12.95 -67.19
N GLU A 22 -51.16 -12.85 -68.29
CA GLU A 22 -51.57 -12.14 -69.51
C GLU A 22 -52.85 -12.73 -70.09
N ILE A 23 -53.01 -14.06 -70.14
CA ILE A 23 -54.23 -14.71 -70.63
C ILE A 23 -55.45 -14.45 -69.71
N ASN A 24 -55.27 -14.40 -68.38
CA ASN A 24 -56.38 -14.16 -67.45
C ASN A 24 -56.74 -12.68 -67.28
N ILE A 25 -55.77 -11.77 -67.39
CA ILE A 25 -55.99 -10.31 -67.24
C ILE A 25 -56.45 -9.68 -68.56
N ALA A 26 -56.08 -10.26 -69.73
CA ALA A 26 -56.56 -9.82 -71.05
C ALA A 26 -58.08 -9.97 -71.27
N VAL A 27 -58.79 -10.70 -70.40
CA VAL A 27 -60.25 -10.84 -70.42
C VAL A 27 -60.96 -9.64 -69.77
N PHE A 28 -60.24 -8.83 -68.97
CA PHE A 28 -60.82 -7.62 -68.39
C PHE A 28 -60.85 -6.49 -69.42
N HIS A 29 -62.05 -5.98 -69.69
CA HIS A 29 -62.30 -4.92 -70.68
C HIS A 29 -61.45 -3.65 -70.41
N ILE A 30 -61.13 -3.40 -69.15
CA ILE A 30 -60.26 -2.30 -68.72
C ILE A 30 -58.82 -2.48 -69.22
N TRP A 31 -58.30 -3.71 -69.24
CA TRP A 31 -56.96 -4.01 -69.72
C TRP A 31 -56.87 -3.93 -71.25
N GLN A 32 -57.94 -4.29 -71.95
CA GLN A 32 -58.05 -4.21 -73.42
C GLN A 32 -57.94 -2.79 -73.97
N ASN A 33 -58.31 -1.77 -73.17
CA ASN A 33 -58.24 -0.36 -73.54
C ASN A 33 -56.87 0.30 -73.31
N VAL A 34 -55.92 -0.39 -72.66
CA VAL A 34 -54.57 0.11 -72.41
C VAL A 34 -53.66 -0.25 -73.60
N VAL A 35 -52.83 0.68 -74.07
CA VAL A 35 -51.87 0.45 -75.17
C VAL A 35 -50.79 -0.53 -74.71
N ASP A 36 -50.26 -1.35 -75.62
CA ASP A 36 -49.27 -2.39 -75.30
C ASP A 36 -47.97 -1.84 -74.66
N SER A 37 -47.59 -0.58 -74.91
CA SER A 37 -46.50 0.09 -74.20
C SER A 37 -46.83 0.25 -72.71
N ASP A 38 -47.98 0.85 -72.42
CA ASP A 38 -48.42 1.19 -71.08
C ASP A 38 -48.72 -0.08 -70.26
N ARG A 39 -49.17 -1.16 -70.92
CA ARG A 39 -49.33 -2.48 -70.28
C ARG A 39 -48.00 -3.05 -69.76
N ARG A 40 -46.90 -2.86 -70.52
CA ARG A 40 -45.56 -3.33 -70.10
C ARG A 40 -45.07 -2.50 -68.92
N ASP A 41 -45.20 -1.18 -69.00
CA ASP A 41 -44.79 -0.26 -67.93
C ASP A 41 -45.55 -0.54 -66.63
N ILE A 42 -46.88 -0.71 -66.69
CA ILE A 42 -47.69 -1.08 -65.52
C ILE A 42 -47.27 -2.43 -64.94
N TYR A 43 -46.97 -3.43 -65.78
CA TYR A 43 -46.50 -4.73 -65.31
C TYR A 43 -45.14 -4.61 -64.62
N GLU A 44 -44.19 -3.87 -65.21
CA GLU A 44 -42.88 -3.64 -64.62
C GLU A 44 -42.98 -2.93 -63.27
N ASP A 45 -43.85 -1.91 -63.16
CA ASP A 45 -44.11 -1.18 -61.92
C ASP A 45 -44.75 -2.07 -60.83
N VAL A 46 -45.72 -2.92 -61.21
CA VAL A 46 -46.34 -3.88 -60.27
C VAL A 46 -45.31 -4.90 -59.81
N MET A 47 -44.53 -5.47 -60.72
CA MET A 47 -43.48 -6.44 -60.38
C MET A 47 -42.41 -5.82 -59.48
N PHE A 48 -41.98 -4.58 -59.76
CA PHE A 48 -41.06 -3.85 -58.91
C PHE A 48 -41.66 -3.58 -57.53
N SER A 49 -42.93 -3.15 -57.47
CA SER A 49 -43.62 -2.86 -56.21
C SER A 49 -43.82 -4.12 -55.36
N LEU A 50 -44.18 -5.25 -55.97
CA LEU A 50 -44.29 -6.54 -55.31
C LEU A 50 -42.93 -7.01 -54.78
N ALA A 51 -41.88 -6.98 -55.60
CA ALA A 51 -40.53 -7.35 -55.18
C ALA A 51 -40.00 -6.44 -54.05
N LYS A 52 -40.28 -5.13 -54.13
CA LYS A 52 -39.93 -4.17 -53.08
C LYS A 52 -40.68 -4.46 -51.78
N ARG A 53 -41.98 -4.76 -51.85
CA ARG A 53 -42.82 -5.10 -50.69
C ARG A 53 -42.35 -6.40 -50.04
N GLU A 54 -42.14 -7.47 -50.83
CA GLU A 54 -41.63 -8.75 -50.33
C GLU A 54 -40.26 -8.61 -49.66
N LYS A 55 -39.36 -7.82 -50.27
CA LYS A 55 -38.04 -7.51 -49.68
C LYS A 55 -38.18 -6.80 -48.33
N GLU A 56 -39.15 -5.89 -48.19
CA GLU A 56 -39.36 -5.17 -46.93
C GLU A 56 -40.03 -6.05 -45.87
N GLU A 57 -41.05 -6.84 -46.25
CA GLU A 57 -41.68 -7.84 -45.37
C GLU A 57 -40.64 -8.84 -44.84
N ALA A 58 -39.72 -9.30 -45.69
CA ALA A 58 -38.61 -10.18 -45.28
C ALA A 58 -37.66 -9.52 -44.27
N LYS A 59 -37.33 -8.24 -44.45
CA LYS A 59 -36.50 -7.50 -43.48
C LYS A 59 -37.21 -7.32 -42.14
N VAL A 60 -38.50 -7.00 -42.15
CA VAL A 60 -39.30 -6.85 -40.94
C VAL A 60 -39.39 -8.17 -40.19
N LEU A 61 -39.63 -9.27 -40.90
CA LEU A 61 -39.67 -10.62 -40.32
C LEU A 61 -38.32 -11.02 -39.72
N LYS A 62 -37.21 -10.77 -40.42
CA LYS A 62 -35.85 -10.99 -39.91
C LYS A 62 -35.60 -10.21 -38.62
N LYS A 63 -35.87 -8.91 -38.60
CA LYS A 63 -35.71 -8.08 -37.39
C LYS A 63 -36.57 -8.58 -36.23
N ARG A 64 -37.83 -8.96 -36.49
CA ARG A 64 -38.73 -9.52 -35.49
C ARG A 64 -38.17 -10.83 -34.91
N ASN A 65 -37.72 -11.74 -35.77
CA ASN A 65 -37.19 -13.03 -35.36
C ASN A 65 -35.90 -12.90 -34.55
N MET A 66 -34.96 -12.05 -35.00
CA MET A 66 -33.73 -11.79 -34.25
C MET A 66 -34.02 -11.23 -32.86
N LYS A 67 -34.94 -10.25 -32.76
CA LYS A 67 -35.34 -9.67 -31.48
C LYS A 67 -35.98 -10.71 -30.55
N LYS A 68 -36.92 -11.51 -31.06
CA LYS A 68 -37.58 -12.54 -30.27
C LYS A 68 -36.63 -13.63 -29.79
N LEU A 69 -35.66 -14.03 -30.61
CA LEU A 69 -34.65 -14.99 -30.19
C LEU A 69 -33.78 -14.40 -29.07
N ALA A 70 -33.40 -13.12 -29.15
CA ALA A 70 -32.69 -12.44 -28.07
C ALA A 70 -33.50 -12.45 -26.77
N GLU A 71 -34.79 -12.10 -26.82
CA GLU A 71 -35.70 -12.14 -25.66
C GLU A 71 -35.81 -13.54 -25.05
N VAL A 72 -35.85 -14.60 -25.89
CA VAL A 72 -35.86 -15.99 -25.41
C VAL A 72 -34.55 -16.32 -24.70
N LEU A 73 -33.40 -15.97 -25.29
CA LEU A 73 -32.08 -16.22 -24.69
C LEU A 73 -31.92 -15.48 -23.36
N GLU A 74 -32.35 -14.22 -23.27
CA GLU A 74 -32.34 -13.43 -22.03
C GLU A 74 -33.16 -14.07 -20.90
N CYS A 75 -34.27 -14.74 -21.22
CA CYS A 75 -35.09 -15.44 -20.23
C CYS A 75 -34.51 -16.80 -19.81
N MET A 76 -33.47 -17.30 -20.48
CA MET A 76 -32.91 -18.63 -20.23
C MET A 76 -31.76 -18.57 -19.23
N THR A 77 -32.06 -18.86 -17.96
CA THR A 77 -31.08 -18.87 -16.86
C THR A 77 -30.03 -19.97 -16.95
N LYS A 78 -30.16 -20.92 -17.89
CA LYS A 78 -29.22 -22.03 -18.07
C LYS A 78 -28.09 -21.69 -19.05
N ILE A 79 -28.24 -20.62 -19.82
CA ILE A 79 -27.21 -20.16 -20.77
C ILE A 79 -26.28 -19.21 -20.02
N ASN A 80 -25.00 -19.56 -19.99
CA ASN A 80 -23.94 -18.81 -19.34
C ASN A 80 -22.95 -18.27 -20.38
N TYR A 81 -22.00 -17.45 -19.92
CA TYR A 81 -20.96 -16.84 -20.75
C TYR A 81 -20.05 -17.86 -21.48
N ASP A 82 -19.96 -19.10 -20.99
CA ASP A 82 -19.14 -20.18 -21.56
C ASP A 82 -19.95 -21.23 -22.34
N THR A 83 -21.25 -20.99 -22.52
CA THR A 83 -22.14 -21.91 -23.23
C THR A 83 -21.83 -21.90 -24.73
N THR A 84 -21.66 -23.09 -25.30
CA THR A 84 -21.44 -23.24 -26.74
C THR A 84 -22.75 -23.18 -27.53
N TRP A 85 -22.66 -22.85 -28.82
CA TRP A 85 -23.85 -22.84 -29.68
C TRP A 85 -24.56 -24.21 -29.73
N SER A 86 -23.82 -25.31 -29.75
CA SER A 86 -24.39 -26.66 -29.74
C SER A 86 -25.22 -26.94 -28.48
N GLU A 87 -24.76 -26.50 -27.32
CA GLU A 87 -25.49 -26.66 -26.05
C GLU A 87 -26.72 -25.75 -26.02
N ALA A 88 -26.55 -24.49 -26.44
CA ALA A 88 -27.65 -23.53 -26.54
C ALA A 88 -28.75 -24.02 -27.48
N GLN A 89 -28.42 -24.68 -28.58
CA GLN A 89 -29.41 -25.27 -29.50
C GLN A 89 -30.28 -26.34 -28.82
N VAL A 90 -29.67 -27.24 -28.03
CA VAL A 90 -30.43 -28.25 -27.28
C VAL A 90 -31.38 -27.58 -26.30
N LEU A 91 -30.87 -26.60 -25.55
CA LEU A 91 -31.68 -25.83 -24.59
C LEU A 91 -32.81 -25.05 -25.27
N LEU A 92 -32.58 -24.48 -26.45
CA LEU A 92 -33.59 -23.75 -27.23
C LEU A 92 -34.70 -24.69 -27.72
N LEU A 93 -34.37 -25.92 -28.13
CA LEU A 93 -35.35 -26.91 -28.56
C LEU A 93 -36.22 -27.43 -27.39
N GLU A 94 -35.71 -27.36 -26.16
CA GLU A 94 -36.47 -27.63 -24.93
C GLU A 94 -37.37 -26.45 -24.51
N ASN A 95 -37.11 -25.24 -25.01
CA ASN A 95 -37.85 -24.03 -24.64
C ASN A 95 -39.17 -23.92 -25.41
N ASN A 96 -40.30 -23.90 -24.67
CA ASN A 96 -41.64 -23.84 -25.24
C ASN A 96 -41.90 -22.55 -26.05
N SER A 97 -41.26 -21.43 -25.70
CA SER A 97 -41.39 -20.15 -26.40
C SER A 97 -40.73 -20.17 -27.78
N PHE A 98 -39.60 -20.88 -27.91
CA PHE A 98 -38.91 -21.06 -29.19
C PHE A 98 -39.61 -22.09 -30.07
N LYS A 99 -39.98 -23.24 -29.48
CA LYS A 99 -40.61 -24.37 -30.19
C LYS A 99 -41.98 -24.03 -30.81
N ASN A 100 -42.74 -23.13 -30.18
CA ASN A 100 -44.09 -22.79 -30.64
C ASN A 100 -44.14 -21.64 -31.68
N ASP A 101 -43.04 -20.89 -31.90
CA ASP A 101 -43.01 -19.81 -32.91
C ASP A 101 -42.44 -20.35 -34.24
N VAL A 102 -43.35 -20.67 -35.17
CA VAL A 102 -43.02 -21.20 -36.51
C VAL A 102 -42.06 -20.28 -37.28
N ASN A 103 -42.20 -18.96 -37.12
CA ASN A 103 -41.34 -18.01 -37.80
C ASN A 103 -39.92 -18.00 -37.21
N LEU A 104 -39.75 -18.29 -35.91
CA LEU A 104 -38.42 -18.47 -35.31
C LEU A 104 -37.76 -19.76 -35.79
N LEU A 105 -38.50 -20.86 -35.89
CA LEU A 105 -37.98 -22.13 -36.42
C LEU A 105 -37.55 -22.03 -37.89
N ALA A 106 -38.18 -21.14 -38.67
CA ALA A 106 -37.85 -20.87 -40.07
C ALA A 106 -36.79 -19.77 -40.28
N MET A 107 -36.20 -19.25 -39.19
CA MET A 107 -35.16 -18.23 -39.26
C MET A 107 -33.86 -18.78 -39.88
N ASP A 108 -33.08 -17.89 -40.50
CA ASP A 108 -31.76 -18.24 -41.00
C ASP A 108 -30.81 -18.62 -39.87
N LYS A 109 -29.99 -19.66 -40.10
CA LYS A 109 -29.03 -20.15 -39.12
C LYS A 109 -27.94 -19.12 -38.84
N GLU A 110 -27.55 -18.33 -39.85
CA GLU A 110 -26.60 -17.24 -39.70
C GLU A 110 -27.14 -16.15 -38.77
N ASP A 111 -28.41 -15.76 -38.94
CA ASP A 111 -29.05 -14.77 -38.08
C ASP A 111 -29.19 -15.25 -36.63
N ALA A 112 -29.48 -16.55 -36.44
CA ALA A 112 -29.54 -17.15 -35.12
C ALA A 112 -28.17 -17.14 -34.42
N LEU A 113 -27.09 -17.41 -35.16
CA LEU A 113 -25.72 -17.33 -34.66
C LEU A 113 -25.32 -15.91 -34.27
N ILE A 114 -25.68 -14.90 -35.07
CA ILE A 114 -25.40 -13.49 -34.76
C ILE A 114 -26.06 -13.08 -33.44
N VAL A 115 -27.33 -13.45 -33.26
CA VAL A 115 -28.07 -13.13 -32.02
C VAL A 115 -27.47 -13.85 -30.81
N PHE A 116 -27.09 -15.11 -30.99
CA PHE A 116 -26.46 -15.88 -29.93
C PHE A 116 -25.08 -15.33 -29.54
N GLU A 117 -24.23 -15.01 -30.51
CA GLU A 117 -22.92 -14.43 -30.27
C GLU A 117 -23.03 -13.11 -29.49
N GLU A 118 -23.96 -12.24 -29.88
CA GLU A 118 -24.19 -10.98 -29.16
C GLU A 118 -24.67 -11.23 -27.73
N HIS A 119 -25.57 -12.19 -27.52
CA HIS A 119 -26.02 -12.57 -26.18
C HIS A 119 -24.86 -13.10 -25.30
N ILE A 120 -24.00 -13.97 -25.84
CA ILE A 120 -22.83 -14.48 -25.13
C ILE A 120 -21.84 -13.34 -24.82
N ARG A 121 -21.57 -12.43 -25.75
CA ARG A 121 -20.71 -11.25 -25.50
C ARG A 121 -21.23 -10.37 -24.36
N VAL A 122 -22.55 -10.18 -24.27
CA VAL A 122 -23.17 -9.46 -23.15
C VAL A 122 -22.92 -10.21 -21.84
N LEU A 123 -23.16 -11.52 -21.78
CA LEU A 123 -22.91 -12.34 -20.60
C LEU A 123 -21.43 -12.35 -20.18
N GLU A 124 -20.50 -12.44 -21.14
CA GLU A 124 -19.06 -12.35 -20.89
C GLU A 124 -18.67 -11.00 -20.29
N LYS A 125 -19.23 -9.92 -20.83
CA LYS A 125 -19.01 -8.57 -20.31
C LYS A 125 -19.55 -8.44 -18.88
N GLU A 126 -20.76 -8.91 -18.61
CA GLU A 126 -21.34 -8.90 -17.26
C GLU A 126 -20.50 -9.72 -16.27
N GLN A 127 -20.02 -10.91 -16.67
CA GLN A 127 -19.15 -11.75 -15.86
C GLN A 127 -17.80 -11.08 -15.56
N MET A 128 -17.22 -10.38 -16.54
CA MET A 128 -16.02 -9.58 -16.32
C MET A 128 -16.27 -8.40 -15.37
N GLU A 129 -17.40 -7.72 -15.50
CA GLU A 129 -17.81 -6.65 -14.59
C GLU A 129 -18.07 -7.16 -13.16
N GLU A 130 -18.67 -8.35 -13.01
CA GLU A 130 -18.87 -9.07 -11.75
C GLU A 130 -17.53 -9.37 -11.06
N LYS A 131 -16.58 -9.98 -11.78
CA LYS A 131 -15.23 -10.26 -11.27
C LYS A 131 -14.49 -8.98 -10.86
N GLU A 132 -14.58 -7.92 -11.66
CA GLU A 132 -13.99 -6.62 -11.32
C GLU A 132 -14.70 -5.96 -10.12
N ARG A 133 -16.01 -6.15 -9.95
CA ARG A 133 -16.77 -5.69 -8.78
C ARG A 133 -16.33 -6.44 -7.52
N GLU A 134 -16.14 -7.75 -7.61
CA GLU A 134 -15.65 -8.59 -6.51
C GLU A 134 -14.22 -8.22 -6.10
N LYS A 135 -13.29 -8.09 -7.06
CA LYS A 135 -11.92 -7.61 -6.79
C LYS A 135 -11.92 -6.25 -6.09
N ARG A 136 -12.76 -5.31 -6.54
CA ARG A 136 -12.93 -4.00 -5.90
C ARG A 136 -13.48 -4.12 -4.48
N ARG A 137 -14.44 -5.01 -4.24
CA ARG A 137 -15.00 -5.31 -2.91
C ARG A 137 -13.92 -5.86 -1.98
N LEU A 138 -13.14 -6.83 -2.44
CA LEU A 138 -12.04 -7.41 -1.66
C LEU A 138 -10.99 -6.36 -1.31
N LYS A 139 -10.56 -5.54 -2.28
CA LYS A 139 -9.61 -4.45 -2.04
C LYS A 139 -10.12 -3.43 -1.02
N ARG A 140 -11.42 -3.12 -1.04
CA ARG A 140 -12.06 -2.26 -0.04
C ARG A 140 -12.08 -2.94 1.34
N GLN A 141 -12.42 -4.23 1.40
CA GLN A 141 -12.42 -4.98 2.65
C GLN A 141 -11.02 -5.04 3.27
N CYS A 142 -9.97 -5.29 2.48
CA CYS A 142 -8.60 -5.27 2.97
C CYS A 142 -8.19 -3.89 3.54
N ARG A 143 -8.65 -2.79 2.94
CA ARG A 143 -8.43 -1.45 3.50
C ARG A 143 -9.16 -1.28 4.83
N LYS A 144 -10.44 -1.64 4.91
CA LYS A 144 -11.21 -1.58 6.16
C LYS A 144 -10.57 -2.40 7.29
N ASN A 145 -10.05 -3.59 6.97
CA ASN A 145 -9.38 -4.44 7.95
C ASN A 145 -8.10 -3.77 8.48
N ARG A 146 -7.35 -3.05 7.61
CA ARG A 146 -6.21 -2.23 8.05
C ARG A 146 -6.62 -1.09 8.96
N ASP A 147 -7.66 -0.35 8.58
CA ASP A 147 -8.16 0.78 9.37
C ASP A 147 -8.65 0.31 10.75
N GLN A 148 -9.33 -0.85 10.79
CA GLN A 148 -9.75 -1.48 12.05
C GLN A 148 -8.55 -1.92 12.91
N PHE A 149 -7.50 -2.46 12.29
CA PHE A 149 -6.28 -2.81 13.01
C PHE A 149 -5.54 -1.59 13.54
N LEU A 150 -5.51 -0.48 12.80
CA LEU A 150 -4.98 0.80 13.31
C LEU A 150 -5.81 1.29 14.51
N ALA A 151 -7.13 1.20 14.45
CA ALA A 151 -7.99 1.52 15.60
C ALA A 151 -7.76 0.60 16.82
N LEU A 152 -7.29 -0.64 16.63
CA LEU A 152 -6.81 -1.49 17.73
C LEU A 152 -5.54 -0.89 18.36
N LEU A 153 -4.58 -0.47 17.54
CA LEU A 153 -3.35 0.14 18.04
C LEU A 153 -3.62 1.46 18.77
N ASP A 154 -4.55 2.28 18.26
CA ASP A 154 -5.02 3.49 18.94
C ASP A 154 -5.61 3.17 20.31
N HIS A 155 -6.50 2.18 20.39
CA HIS A 155 -7.07 1.77 21.66
C HIS A 155 -6.01 1.27 22.66
N LEU A 156 -5.04 0.47 22.20
CA LEU A 156 -3.93 0.01 23.05
C LEU A 156 -3.03 1.18 23.51
N HIS A 157 -2.90 2.23 22.69
CA HIS A 157 -2.17 3.45 23.03
C HIS A 157 -2.91 4.26 24.09
N GLU A 158 -4.23 4.45 23.91
CA GLU A 158 -5.09 5.13 24.90
C GLU A 158 -5.11 4.42 26.26
N GLU A 159 -5.08 3.07 26.27
CA GLU A 159 -4.96 2.28 27.50
C GLU A 159 -3.55 2.32 28.12
N GLY A 160 -2.57 2.93 27.46
CA GLY A 160 -1.17 2.99 27.90
C GLY A 160 -0.41 1.66 27.78
N LYS A 161 -0.98 0.64 27.14
CA LYS A 161 -0.33 -0.66 26.90
C LYS A 161 0.67 -0.57 25.75
N LEU A 162 0.35 0.24 24.74
CA LEU A 162 1.23 0.56 23.62
C LEU A 162 1.83 1.96 23.85
N THR A 163 3.13 2.10 23.63
CA THR A 163 3.88 3.36 23.72
C THR A 163 5.01 3.40 22.69
N SER A 164 5.74 4.52 22.59
CA SER A 164 6.93 4.62 21.73
C SER A 164 8.06 3.64 22.08
N MET A 165 8.03 3.05 23.28
CA MET A 165 9.01 2.08 23.77
C MET A 165 8.56 0.62 23.66
N SER A 166 7.29 0.36 23.32
CA SER A 166 6.73 -0.99 23.33
C SER A 166 7.33 -1.89 22.25
N LEU A 167 7.54 -3.17 22.59
CA LEU A 167 8.01 -4.18 21.65
C LEU A 167 6.86 -5.02 21.11
N TRP A 168 6.98 -5.45 19.84
CA TRP A 168 5.98 -6.32 19.22
C TRP A 168 5.73 -7.60 20.02
N VAL A 169 6.81 -8.23 20.49
CA VAL A 169 6.76 -9.50 21.22
C VAL A 169 5.95 -9.38 22.52
N GLU A 170 6.00 -8.23 23.18
CA GLU A 170 5.28 -7.96 24.43
C GLU A 170 3.78 -7.79 24.19
N LEU A 171 3.40 -7.14 23.09
CA LEU A 171 2.01 -6.90 22.75
C LEU A 171 1.36 -8.01 21.92
N TYR A 172 2.17 -8.92 21.34
CA TYR A 172 1.68 -10.02 20.52
C TYR A 172 0.61 -10.89 21.20
N PRO A 173 0.72 -11.28 22.50
CA PRO A 173 -0.32 -12.05 23.16
C PRO A 173 -1.68 -11.34 23.19
N ILE A 174 -1.69 -10.02 23.33
CA ILE A 174 -2.91 -9.20 23.36
C ILE A 174 -3.45 -9.02 21.94
N ILE A 175 -2.56 -8.66 20.99
CA ILE A 175 -2.92 -8.38 19.60
C ILE A 175 -3.42 -9.64 18.90
N SER A 176 -2.77 -10.79 19.10
CA SER A 176 -3.12 -12.05 18.42
C SER A 176 -4.45 -12.65 18.88
N ALA A 177 -4.93 -12.28 20.07
CA ALA A 177 -6.24 -12.67 20.58
C ALA A 177 -7.40 -11.84 19.99
N ASP A 178 -7.12 -10.69 19.36
CA ASP A 178 -8.15 -9.81 18.79
C ASP A 178 -8.54 -10.25 17.37
N ILE A 179 -9.85 -10.28 17.10
CA ILE A 179 -10.42 -10.67 15.79
C ILE A 179 -9.89 -9.81 14.63
N ARG A 180 -9.54 -8.54 14.89
CA ARG A 180 -9.02 -7.59 13.89
C ARG A 180 -7.63 -8.00 13.40
N PHE A 181 -6.83 -8.66 14.25
CA PHE A 181 -5.55 -9.24 13.85
C PHE A 181 -5.75 -10.42 12.91
N SER A 182 -6.63 -11.37 13.26
CA SER A 182 -6.94 -12.52 12.40
C SER A 182 -7.49 -12.07 11.04
N ALA A 183 -8.36 -11.06 11.03
CA ALA A 183 -8.93 -10.50 9.81
C ALA A 183 -7.88 -9.90 8.86
N MET A 184 -6.71 -9.51 9.38
CA MET A 184 -5.59 -8.95 8.62
C MET A 184 -4.67 -10.01 7.99
N LEU A 185 -4.72 -11.25 8.44
CA LEU A 185 -3.84 -12.31 7.96
C LEU A 185 -4.16 -12.69 6.50
N GLY A 186 -3.12 -12.99 5.71
CA GLY A 186 -3.26 -13.42 4.32
C GLY A 186 -3.61 -12.32 3.30
N GLN A 187 -3.71 -11.06 3.73
CA GLN A 187 -3.95 -9.94 2.83
C GLN A 187 -2.67 -9.40 2.19
N ALA A 188 -2.74 -9.04 0.90
CA ALA A 188 -1.62 -8.39 0.21
C ALA A 188 -1.42 -6.93 0.68
N GLY A 189 -0.18 -6.53 1.00
CA GLY A 189 0.22 -5.18 1.43
C GLY A 189 0.89 -5.19 2.81
N SER A 190 0.80 -4.07 3.55
CA SER A 190 1.39 -3.97 4.90
C SER A 190 0.80 -5.02 5.84
N THR A 191 1.68 -5.75 6.51
CA THR A 191 1.34 -6.76 7.52
C THR A 191 0.97 -6.09 8.85
N PRO A 192 0.32 -6.80 9.78
CA PRO A 192 0.10 -6.30 11.15
C PRO A 192 1.38 -5.79 11.83
N LEU A 193 2.51 -6.49 11.62
CA LEU A 193 3.81 -6.11 12.16
C LEU A 193 4.32 -4.80 11.54
N ASP A 194 4.14 -4.61 10.23
CA ASP A 194 4.52 -3.37 9.56
C ASP A 194 3.70 -2.20 10.09
N LEU A 195 2.38 -2.37 10.22
CA LEU A 195 1.50 -1.34 10.78
C LEU A 195 1.89 -0.98 12.21
N PHE A 196 2.20 -1.97 13.04
CA PHE A 196 2.72 -1.74 14.39
C PHE A 196 4.05 -0.97 14.38
N LYS A 197 5.00 -1.35 13.53
CA LYS A 197 6.28 -0.64 13.40
C LYS A 197 6.09 0.80 12.96
N PHE A 198 5.22 1.04 11.98
CA PHE A 198 4.91 2.40 11.54
C PHE A 198 4.25 3.22 12.65
N TYR A 199 3.35 2.61 13.41
CA TYR A 199 2.70 3.27 14.53
C TYR A 199 3.71 3.68 15.62
N VAL A 200 4.56 2.75 16.06
CA VAL A 200 5.60 3.02 17.06
C VAL A 200 6.62 4.04 16.55
N GLU A 201 6.98 3.99 15.27
CA GLU A 201 7.88 4.98 14.67
C GLU A 201 7.25 6.38 14.62
N ASP A 202 5.95 6.48 14.33
CA ASP A 202 5.21 7.74 14.39
C ASP A 202 5.25 8.34 15.82
N LEU A 203 4.99 7.52 16.85
CA LEU A 203 5.13 7.93 18.25
C LEU A 203 6.54 8.44 18.57
N LYS A 204 7.58 7.76 18.07
CA LYS A 204 8.98 8.18 18.27
C LYS A 204 9.31 9.48 17.54
N SER A 205 8.74 9.69 16.35
CA SER A 205 8.99 10.91 15.58
C SER A 205 8.50 12.17 16.31
N ARG A 206 7.45 12.04 17.13
CA ARG A 206 6.88 13.10 17.97
C ARG A 206 7.73 13.43 19.20
N PHE A 207 8.73 12.60 19.55
CA PHE A 207 9.53 12.74 20.77
C PHE A 207 10.11 14.15 20.98
N HIS A 208 10.65 14.77 19.92
CA HIS A 208 11.28 16.08 20.07
C HIS A 208 10.28 17.20 20.37
N ASP A 209 9.08 17.12 19.81
CA ASP A 209 8.04 18.12 20.04
C ASP A 209 7.36 17.89 21.39
N GLU A 210 7.07 16.65 21.74
CA GLU A 210 6.58 16.28 23.08
C GLU A 210 7.59 16.65 24.18
N LYS A 211 8.90 16.47 23.94
CA LYS A 211 9.95 16.92 24.86
C LYS A 211 9.94 18.43 25.09
N LYS A 212 9.58 19.24 24.08
CA LYS A 212 9.45 20.69 24.26
C LYS A 212 8.25 21.01 25.15
N ILE A 213 7.12 20.36 24.92
CA ILE A 213 5.91 20.51 25.74
C ILE A 213 6.22 20.13 27.20
N ILE A 214 6.88 19.00 27.43
CA ILE A 214 7.29 18.57 28.77
C ILE A 214 8.18 19.62 29.44
N LYS A 215 9.18 20.17 28.73
CA LYS A 215 10.02 21.26 29.27
C LYS A 215 9.24 22.51 29.64
N GLU A 216 8.18 22.82 28.89
CA GLU A 216 7.32 23.97 29.14
C GLU A 216 6.49 23.76 30.41
N ILE A 217 5.87 22.58 30.54
CA ILE A 217 5.12 22.17 31.75
C ILE A 217 6.00 22.28 33.00
N LEU A 218 7.22 21.72 32.95
CA LEU A 218 8.14 21.74 34.09
C LEU A 218 8.55 23.18 34.47
N ARG A 219 8.68 24.08 33.49
CA ARG A 219 9.00 25.49 33.74
C ARG A 219 7.84 26.22 34.42
N GLU A 220 6.62 26.00 33.95
CA GLU A 220 5.40 26.60 34.53
C GLU A 220 5.13 26.10 35.95
N LYS A 221 5.38 24.81 36.20
CA LYS A 221 5.25 24.18 37.51
C LYS A 221 6.46 24.41 38.43
N ILE A 222 7.51 25.08 37.92
CA ILE A 222 8.77 25.35 38.65
C ILE A 222 9.34 24.04 39.23
N PHE A 223 9.30 22.97 38.44
CA PHE A 223 9.80 21.65 38.83
C PHE A 223 11.18 21.40 38.23
N GLU A 224 12.16 21.18 39.09
CA GLU A 224 13.51 20.78 38.70
C GLU A 224 13.72 19.29 38.95
N VAL A 225 14.14 18.56 37.91
CA VAL A 225 14.49 17.15 38.02
C VAL A 225 15.87 17.05 38.68
N LYS A 226 15.95 16.43 39.85
CA LYS A 226 17.19 16.13 40.58
C LYS A 226 17.53 14.64 40.52
N VAL A 227 18.73 14.25 40.97
CA VAL A 227 19.21 12.86 40.90
C VAL A 227 18.35 11.90 41.76
N ASP A 228 17.76 12.41 42.84
CA ASP A 228 16.86 11.71 43.75
C ASP A 228 15.39 11.73 43.30
N THR A 229 15.07 12.47 42.24
CA THR A 229 13.70 12.56 41.72
C THR A 229 13.26 11.21 41.16
N THR A 230 12.10 10.74 41.61
CA THR A 230 11.51 9.49 41.11
C THR A 230 10.68 9.73 39.85
N PHE A 231 10.51 8.69 39.04
CA PHE A 231 9.65 8.79 37.86
C PHE A 231 8.20 9.12 38.23
N ASP A 232 7.69 8.59 39.33
CA ASP A 232 6.30 8.79 39.75
C ASP A 232 6.04 10.26 40.12
N GLN A 233 7.00 10.91 40.81
CA GLN A 233 6.94 12.35 41.08
C GLN A 233 6.92 13.17 39.78
N PHE A 234 7.82 12.85 38.85
CA PHE A 234 7.90 13.52 37.54
C PHE A 234 6.62 13.33 36.72
N ALA A 235 6.10 12.10 36.65
CA ALA A 235 4.90 11.77 35.92
C ALA A 235 3.67 12.47 36.53
N THR A 236 3.56 12.53 37.86
CA THR A 236 2.46 13.23 38.54
C THR A 236 2.40 14.71 38.15
N VAL A 237 3.55 15.40 38.17
CA VAL A 237 3.63 16.83 37.79
C VAL A 237 3.20 17.05 36.34
N ILE A 238 3.55 16.14 35.43
CA ILE A 238 3.15 16.22 34.04
C ILE A 238 1.65 15.96 33.89
N CYS A 239 1.12 14.91 34.52
CA CYS A 239 -0.28 14.51 34.42
C CYS A 239 -1.26 15.56 34.97
N GLU A 240 -0.81 16.44 35.88
CA GLU A 240 -1.62 17.58 36.33
C GLU A 240 -1.88 18.63 35.24
N ASP A 241 -1.07 18.67 34.18
CA ASP A 241 -1.23 19.60 33.07
C ASP A 241 -2.17 19.03 32.01
N LYS A 242 -3.04 19.87 31.44
CA LYS A 242 -4.00 19.46 30.40
C LYS A 242 -3.31 18.96 29.12
N ARG A 243 -2.09 19.43 28.83
CA ARG A 243 -1.30 19.03 27.66
C ARG A 243 -0.84 17.57 27.76
N SER A 244 -0.79 16.99 28.97
CA SER A 244 -0.38 15.60 29.21
C SER A 244 -1.19 14.57 28.44
N ALA A 245 -2.48 14.84 28.18
CA ALA A 245 -3.36 13.95 27.43
C ALA A 245 -2.86 13.64 26.00
N THR A 246 -1.99 14.49 25.44
CA THR A 246 -1.44 14.29 24.08
C THR A 246 -0.05 13.64 24.09
N LEU A 247 0.56 13.49 25.26
CA LEU A 247 1.93 13.00 25.40
C LEU A 247 1.95 11.48 25.46
N ASP A 248 2.83 10.87 24.68
CA ASP A 248 3.06 9.42 24.76
C ASP A 248 3.79 9.06 26.06
N ALA A 249 3.30 8.07 26.80
CA ALA A 249 3.90 7.64 28.07
C ALA A 249 5.35 7.16 27.92
N GLY A 250 5.69 6.54 26.78
CA GLY A 250 7.05 6.15 26.45
C GLY A 250 7.95 7.36 26.25
N ASN A 251 7.49 8.38 25.52
CA ASN A 251 8.19 9.64 25.35
C ASN A 251 8.37 10.41 26.68
N VAL A 252 7.36 10.41 27.56
CA VAL A 252 7.47 10.95 28.92
C VAL A 252 8.58 10.23 29.70
N LYS A 253 8.67 8.89 29.60
CA LYS A 253 9.74 8.12 30.23
C LYS A 253 11.13 8.42 29.65
N LEU A 254 11.23 8.49 28.33
CA LEU A 254 12.49 8.80 27.63
C LEU A 254 13.00 10.21 27.97
N THR A 255 12.08 11.18 28.11
CA THR A 255 12.45 12.55 28.49
C THR A 255 12.92 12.62 29.95
N PHE A 256 12.25 11.93 30.87
CA PHE A 256 12.70 11.79 32.25
C PHE A 256 14.13 11.22 32.33
N ASN A 257 14.37 10.10 31.65
CA ASN A 257 15.70 9.48 31.60
C ASN A 257 16.76 10.44 31.03
N SER A 258 16.40 11.21 30.00
CA SER A 258 17.28 12.22 29.42
C SER A 258 17.61 13.37 30.39
N PHE A 259 16.69 13.76 31.29
CA PHE A 259 16.96 14.79 32.30
C PHE A 259 17.81 14.25 33.44
N LEU A 260 17.50 13.06 33.97
CA LEU A 260 18.31 12.40 34.97
C LEU A 260 19.75 12.14 34.50
N GLU A 261 19.93 11.67 33.27
CA GLU A 261 21.27 11.46 32.71
C GLU A 261 22.05 12.78 32.60
N LYS A 262 21.36 13.89 32.30
CA LYS A 262 21.99 15.21 32.22
C LYS A 262 22.42 15.71 33.60
N GLU A 263 21.57 15.58 34.63
CA GLU A 263 21.91 16.01 35.98
C GLU A 263 22.99 15.13 36.62
N THR A 264 22.92 13.81 36.44
CA THR A 264 24.00 12.92 36.91
C THR A 264 25.34 13.24 36.25
N LYS A 265 25.36 13.60 34.96
CA LYS A 265 26.57 14.07 34.26
C LYS A 265 27.04 15.44 34.76
N ARG A 266 26.12 16.37 35.06
CA ARG A 266 26.45 17.67 35.66
C ARG A 266 27.10 17.48 37.02
N LEU A 267 26.52 16.64 37.88
CA LEU A 267 27.03 16.35 39.22
C LEU A 267 28.44 15.75 39.12
N LYS A 268 28.63 14.69 38.32
CA LYS A 268 29.97 14.09 38.11
C LYS A 268 31.01 15.08 37.60
N LYS A 269 30.61 16.06 36.79
CA LYS A 269 31.52 17.11 36.30
C LYS A 269 31.89 18.09 37.41
N LEU A 270 30.94 18.46 38.29
CA LEU A 270 31.21 19.27 39.48
C LEU A 270 32.15 18.52 40.43
N GLU A 271 31.88 17.24 40.70
CA GLU A 271 32.74 16.38 41.53
C GLU A 271 34.17 16.32 40.97
N LEU A 272 34.33 16.10 39.65
CA LEU A 272 35.64 16.05 39.00
C LEU A 272 36.37 17.39 39.05
N ASN A 273 35.68 18.50 38.77
CA ASN A 273 36.26 19.84 38.84
C ASN A 273 36.74 20.16 40.26
N PHE A 274 35.95 19.80 41.27
CA PHE A 274 36.33 19.98 42.67
C PHE A 274 37.53 19.11 43.05
N LYS A 275 37.55 17.84 42.64
CA LYS A 275 38.73 16.97 42.82
C LYS A 275 39.98 17.51 42.10
N ASN A 276 39.84 18.13 40.94
CA ASN A 276 40.95 18.78 40.25
C ASN A 276 41.45 19.99 41.04
N LEU A 277 40.56 20.84 41.54
CA LEU A 277 40.93 21.98 42.39
C LEU A 277 41.68 21.52 43.64
N LEU A 278 41.22 20.45 44.31
CA LEU A 278 41.90 19.88 45.48
C LEU A 278 43.34 19.41 45.14
N ARG A 279 43.54 18.84 43.94
CA ARG A 279 44.88 18.47 43.44
C ARG A 279 45.74 19.69 43.12
N GLU A 280 45.18 20.70 42.47
CA GLU A 280 45.88 21.93 42.09
C GLU A 280 46.34 22.74 43.30
N LEU A 281 45.48 22.83 44.33
CA LEU A 281 45.79 23.49 45.60
C LEU A 281 46.69 22.65 46.53
N ASN A 282 47.06 21.43 46.10
CA ASN A 282 47.87 20.47 46.85
C ASN A 282 47.39 20.32 48.31
N VAL A 283 46.08 20.17 48.46
CA VAL A 283 45.42 20.06 49.77
C VAL A 283 45.87 18.76 50.44
N ASP A 284 46.33 18.88 51.69
CA ASP A 284 46.67 17.72 52.51
C ASP A 284 45.40 16.89 52.79
N PHE A 285 45.44 15.62 52.39
CA PHE A 285 44.29 14.72 52.46
C PHE A 285 44.05 14.18 53.88
N GLU A 286 45.01 14.34 54.81
CA GLU A 286 44.84 13.91 56.21
C GLU A 286 44.10 14.95 57.07
N LEU A 287 43.96 16.19 56.57
CA LEU A 287 43.29 17.26 57.30
C LEU A 287 41.78 17.07 57.37
N SER A 288 41.18 17.58 58.44
CA SER A 288 39.74 17.52 58.64
C SER A 288 39.00 18.50 57.72
N TRP A 289 37.76 18.18 57.35
CA TRP A 289 36.90 19.07 56.54
C TRP A 289 36.83 20.50 57.10
N THR A 290 36.83 20.64 58.43
CA THR A 290 36.80 21.92 59.15
C THR A 290 38.02 22.80 58.92
N GLU A 291 39.18 22.23 58.62
CA GLU A 291 40.44 22.97 58.41
C GLU A 291 40.64 23.38 56.95
N ILE A 292 40.04 22.63 56.02
CA ILE A 292 40.14 22.87 54.57
C ILE A 292 39.04 23.80 54.07
N LYS A 293 37.84 23.73 54.67
CA LYS A 293 36.69 24.59 54.33
C LYS A 293 37.05 26.07 54.15
N PRO A 294 37.74 26.76 55.09
CA PRO A 294 38.03 28.19 54.92
C PRO A 294 38.99 28.51 53.75
N LYS A 295 39.73 27.51 53.24
CA LYS A 295 40.62 27.67 52.09
C LYS A 295 39.90 27.49 50.76
N LEU A 296 38.76 26.80 50.75
CA LEU A 296 37.97 26.49 49.55
C LEU A 296 36.75 27.39 49.40
N GLU A 297 36.31 28.07 50.46
CA GLU A 297 35.06 28.84 50.52
C GLU A 297 34.98 29.98 49.49
N ASN A 298 36.12 30.50 49.02
CA ASN A 298 36.19 31.55 48.00
C ASN A 298 36.32 31.04 46.56
N GLU A 299 36.48 29.72 46.37
CA GLU A 299 36.72 29.14 45.04
C GLU A 299 35.41 28.91 44.27
N LYS A 300 35.47 29.10 42.95
CA LYS A 300 34.29 29.05 42.07
C LYS A 300 33.67 27.65 42.04
N GLU A 301 34.50 26.63 42.20
CA GLU A 301 34.12 25.22 42.20
C GLU A 301 33.44 24.82 43.52
N PHE A 302 33.73 25.50 44.63
CA PHE A 302 33.06 25.30 45.92
C PHE A 302 31.67 25.94 45.92
N LEU A 303 31.57 27.17 45.41
CA LEU A 303 30.29 27.89 45.26
C LEU A 303 29.33 27.26 44.24
N ALA A 304 29.82 26.33 43.42
CA ALA A 304 29.03 25.65 42.40
C ALA A 304 28.22 24.45 42.92
N PHE A 305 28.42 24.03 44.18
CA PHE A 305 27.60 23.02 44.83
C PHE A 305 26.45 23.67 45.60
N ASP A 306 25.26 23.08 45.49
CA ASP A 306 24.06 23.58 46.16
C ASP A 306 24.00 23.14 47.64
N ASN A 307 24.68 22.05 48.01
CA ASN A 307 24.66 21.45 49.34
C ASN A 307 26.06 21.14 49.89
N GLU A 308 26.36 21.57 51.11
CA GLU A 308 27.65 21.29 51.78
C GLU A 308 27.90 19.79 52.03
N LEU A 309 26.84 19.00 52.20
CA LEU A 309 26.91 17.54 52.36
C LEU A 309 27.47 16.83 51.12
N GLU A 310 27.17 17.36 49.92
CA GLU A 310 27.69 16.83 48.66
C GLU A 310 29.20 17.11 48.56
N ILE A 311 29.63 18.32 48.94
CA ILE A 311 31.05 18.68 48.94
C ILE A 311 31.84 17.83 49.93
N MET A 312 31.32 17.63 51.14
CA MET A 312 31.92 16.73 52.14
C MET A 312 32.07 15.30 51.63
N LYS A 313 31.08 14.79 50.89
CA LYS A 313 31.14 13.46 50.28
C LYS A 313 32.23 13.40 49.22
N VAL A 314 32.31 14.38 48.33
CA VAL A 314 33.36 14.44 47.29
C VAL A 314 34.75 14.55 47.92
N TYR A 315 34.89 15.30 49.02
CA TYR A 315 36.13 15.39 49.76
C TYR A 315 36.54 14.06 50.40
N LYS A 316 35.61 13.33 51.04
CA LYS A 316 35.88 11.96 51.52
C LYS A 316 36.28 11.01 50.40
N ASP A 317 35.59 11.09 49.26
CA ASP A 317 35.91 10.30 48.07
C ASP A 317 37.29 10.67 47.51
N PHE A 318 37.73 11.92 47.67
CA PHE A 318 39.09 12.37 47.34
C PHE A 318 40.13 11.83 48.33
N GLN A 319 39.86 11.87 49.65
CA GLN A 319 40.73 11.30 50.67
C GLN A 319 40.99 9.81 50.41
N HIS A 320 39.92 9.03 50.16
CA HIS A 320 40.05 7.61 49.82
C HIS A 320 40.86 7.38 48.53
N GLU A 321 40.64 8.18 47.48
CA GLU A 321 41.39 8.09 46.21
C GLU A 321 42.88 8.39 46.41
N MET A 322 43.22 9.36 47.26
CA MET A 322 44.61 9.70 47.60
C MET A 322 45.26 8.63 48.49
N GLU A 323 44.56 8.11 49.50
CA GLU A 323 45.02 7.01 50.35
C GLU A 323 45.32 5.74 49.53
N GLU A 324 44.44 5.39 48.60
CA GLU A 324 44.61 4.24 47.71
C GLU A 324 45.76 4.44 46.71
N SER A 325 45.99 5.68 46.27
CA SER A 325 47.12 6.06 45.40
C SER A 325 48.47 6.07 46.14
N CYS A 326 48.49 6.49 47.41
CA CYS A 326 49.68 6.48 48.27
C CYS A 326 50.03 5.08 48.79
N SER A 327 49.01 4.24 49.03
CA SER A 327 49.15 2.81 49.39
C SER A 327 49.93 2.01 48.33
N HIS A 328 49.90 2.43 47.07
CA HIS A 328 50.63 1.77 45.99
C HIS A 328 52.13 2.08 45.92
N HIS A 329 52.62 3.11 46.61
CA HIS A 329 54.05 3.46 46.58
C HIS A 329 54.91 2.80 47.66
N HIS A 330 54.32 2.15 48.68
CA HIS A 330 55.08 1.56 49.79
C HIS A 330 55.05 0.04 49.94
N SER A 331 54.43 -0.73 49.05
CA SER A 331 54.52 -2.20 49.09
C SER A 331 55.00 -2.83 47.78
N ARG A 332 56.29 -2.65 47.43
CA ARG A 332 56.98 -3.58 46.51
C ARG A 332 58.50 -3.59 46.65
N SER A 333 58.97 -3.86 47.87
CA SER A 333 60.31 -4.40 48.09
C SER A 333 60.31 -5.92 47.84
N LYS A 334 61.04 -6.32 46.79
CA LYS A 334 61.74 -7.60 46.61
C LYS A 334 60.95 -8.90 46.86
N LYS A 335 60.56 -9.59 45.77
CA LYS A 335 60.90 -11.02 45.64
C LYS A 335 61.06 -11.50 44.20
N SER A 336 62.14 -12.24 44.05
CA SER A 336 62.76 -12.84 42.88
C SER A 336 61.88 -13.74 42.01
N LYS A 337 62.19 -13.70 40.70
CA LYS A 337 62.10 -14.79 39.71
C LYS A 337 61.95 -16.20 40.32
N LYS A 338 60.92 -16.93 39.91
CA LYS A 338 61.05 -18.38 39.69
C LYS A 338 60.12 -18.85 38.57
N LYS A 339 60.72 -19.16 37.42
CA LYS A 339 60.13 -19.96 36.35
C LYS A 339 59.65 -21.28 36.93
N LYS A 340 58.41 -21.68 36.63
CA LYS A 340 58.02 -23.10 36.67
C LYS A 340 57.08 -23.39 35.51
N SER A 341 57.60 -24.21 34.59
CA SER A 341 56.87 -24.85 33.50
C SER A 341 55.80 -25.77 34.06
N LYS A 342 54.62 -25.82 33.43
CA LYS A 342 53.70 -26.97 33.43
C LYS A 342 52.86 -26.99 32.15
N LYS A 343 53.43 -27.69 31.16
CA LYS A 343 52.85 -28.69 30.24
C LYS A 343 51.35 -29.01 30.40
N TYR A 344 50.55 -28.73 29.37
CA TYR A 344 49.39 -29.53 28.91
C TYR A 344 49.34 -29.38 27.37
N LYS A 345 49.86 -30.39 26.65
CA LYS A 345 49.15 -31.51 26.02
C LYS A 345 48.53 -31.11 24.67
N SER A 346 49.23 -31.54 23.62
CA SER A 346 48.90 -31.53 22.21
C SER A 346 47.78 -32.51 21.84
N SER A 347 46.87 -32.09 20.96
CA SER A 347 46.40 -32.81 19.77
C SER A 347 45.62 -31.77 18.95
N SER A 348 45.70 -31.64 17.63
CA SER A 348 46.30 -32.45 16.57
C SER A 348 46.20 -31.66 15.25
N THR A 349 47.20 -31.86 14.38
CA THR A 349 47.12 -31.88 12.89
C THR A 349 46.72 -30.58 12.17
N SER A 350 47.66 -29.89 11.51
CA SER A 350 48.26 -30.17 10.18
C SER A 350 47.48 -29.46 9.07
N ASP A 351 48.04 -28.85 8.05
CA ASP A 351 49.41 -28.60 7.65
C ASP A 351 49.36 -27.53 6.55
N SER A 352 50.49 -26.87 6.32
CA SER A 352 50.94 -26.31 5.04
C SER A 352 50.09 -25.25 4.30
N ASP A 353 50.65 -24.26 3.63
CA ASP A 353 51.98 -23.67 3.58
C ASP A 353 51.82 -22.39 2.74
N SER A 354 52.70 -21.43 2.98
CA SER A 354 53.27 -20.52 1.98
C SER A 354 52.45 -19.40 1.30
N GLU A 355 53.12 -18.24 1.37
CA GLU A 355 53.26 -17.19 0.37
C GLU A 355 52.38 -15.93 0.40
N LYS A 356 53.13 -14.82 0.39
CA LYS A 356 52.70 -13.42 0.33
C LYS A 356 52.09 -13.18 -1.04
N HIS A 357 51.11 -12.28 -1.16
CA HIS A 357 51.22 -11.16 -2.10
C HIS A 357 50.13 -10.09 -1.87
N LYS A 358 50.59 -8.85 -2.01
CA LYS A 358 49.81 -7.61 -1.95
C LYS A 358 48.81 -7.51 -3.10
N LYS A 359 47.79 -6.65 -2.88
CA LYS A 359 47.19 -5.63 -3.78
C LYS A 359 45.71 -5.77 -4.18
N SER A 360 45.08 -4.59 -4.03
CA SER A 360 43.94 -4.00 -4.76
C SER A 360 42.55 -4.62 -4.67
N LYS A 361 41.71 -3.92 -3.91
CA LYS A 361 40.26 -3.76 -4.12
C LYS A 361 39.99 -3.29 -5.56
N HIS A 362 39.20 -4.06 -6.31
CA HIS A 362 38.29 -3.50 -7.32
C HIS A 362 36.96 -4.24 -7.29
N LYS A 363 35.91 -3.44 -7.40
CA LYS A 363 34.48 -3.73 -7.25
C LYS A 363 33.91 -3.99 -8.64
N SER A 364 33.48 -5.22 -8.95
CA SER A 364 32.74 -5.53 -10.18
C SER A 364 31.26 -5.76 -9.85
N LYS A 365 30.42 -4.95 -10.50
CA LYS A 365 28.97 -5.14 -10.65
C LYS A 365 28.76 -6.06 -11.86
N SER A 366 27.92 -7.08 -11.72
CA SER A 366 27.36 -7.85 -12.83
C SER A 366 26.25 -7.05 -13.53
N PRO A 367 26.17 -7.08 -14.87
CA PRO A 367 24.97 -6.72 -15.62
C PRO A 367 24.32 -7.97 -16.25
N THR A 368 23.01 -8.11 -16.08
CA THR A 368 22.16 -9.04 -16.86
C THR A 368 21.16 -8.25 -17.70
N PRO A 369 20.63 -8.84 -18.79
CA PRO A 369 20.37 -8.10 -20.01
C PRO A 369 18.91 -7.67 -20.24
N TYR A 370 18.84 -6.74 -21.16
CA TYR A 370 17.75 -6.01 -21.79
C TYR A 370 16.65 -6.90 -22.42
N SER A 371 15.39 -6.49 -22.24
CA SER A 371 14.28 -6.81 -23.16
C SER A 371 13.36 -5.60 -23.23
N GLU A 372 13.15 -5.15 -24.47
CA GLU A 372 12.27 -4.05 -24.86
C GLU A 372 10.80 -4.48 -24.79
N GLU A 373 9.93 -3.62 -24.28
CA GLU A 373 8.65 -3.38 -24.93
C GLU A 373 8.02 -2.04 -24.51
N SER A 374 7.26 -1.52 -25.46
CA SER A 374 6.70 -0.19 -25.62
C SER A 374 5.60 0.19 -24.61
N GLY A 375 5.33 1.48 -24.45
CA GLY A 375 4.10 1.94 -23.80
C GLY A 375 4.15 3.35 -23.24
N GLU A 376 3.48 4.27 -23.92
CA GLU A 376 3.44 5.71 -23.67
C GLU A 376 2.77 6.16 -22.36
N GLU A 377 3.05 7.43 -22.05
CA GLU A 377 2.09 8.46 -21.61
C GLU A 377 2.13 8.99 -20.15
N TYR A 378 2.11 10.34 -20.09
CA TYR A 378 1.72 11.25 -18.99
C TYR A 378 2.67 11.50 -17.80
N ARG A 379 3.30 12.69 -17.75
CA ARG A 379 2.71 13.97 -17.21
C ARG A 379 3.77 15.00 -16.75
N LYS A 380 3.49 16.25 -17.13
CA LYS A 380 3.58 17.52 -16.37
C LYS A 380 4.95 18.17 -16.03
N LYS A 381 5.05 19.37 -16.62
CA LYS A 381 5.34 20.69 -16.03
C LYS A 381 6.67 20.87 -15.28
N LYS A 382 7.54 21.71 -15.86
CA LYS A 382 8.16 22.81 -15.11
C LYS A 382 8.44 24.04 -15.99
N SER A 383 7.99 25.16 -15.45
CA SER A 383 8.08 26.54 -15.93
C SER A 383 9.51 27.01 -16.21
N LYS A 384 9.72 27.79 -17.28
CA LYS A 384 10.68 28.90 -17.27
C LYS A 384 10.17 30.10 -18.10
N LYS A 385 10.00 31.20 -17.37
CA LYS A 385 9.78 32.60 -17.76
C LYS A 385 10.86 33.05 -18.76
N LYS A 386 10.50 33.77 -19.83
CA LYS A 386 11.32 34.87 -20.40
C LYS A 386 10.48 35.79 -21.29
N HIS A 387 10.57 37.08 -20.99
CA HIS A 387 9.97 38.22 -21.67
C HIS A 387 10.55 38.42 -23.09
N LYS A 388 9.71 38.82 -24.06
CA LYS A 388 10.06 39.89 -25.02
C LYS A 388 8.84 40.45 -25.78
N ARG A 389 8.56 41.72 -25.46
CA ARG A 389 8.09 42.88 -26.27
C ARG A 389 7.01 42.68 -27.35
N LYS A 390 5.89 43.38 -27.15
CA LYS A 390 4.89 43.82 -28.15
C LYS A 390 5.48 44.88 -29.09
N SER A 391 5.14 44.76 -30.37
CA SER A 391 4.83 45.87 -31.29
C SER A 391 3.73 45.41 -32.28
N PRO A 392 2.78 46.28 -32.71
CA PRO A 392 1.61 45.91 -33.51
C PRO A 392 1.78 46.27 -35.01
N SER A 393 1.14 45.49 -35.89
CA SER A 393 0.84 45.87 -37.29
C SER A 393 -0.42 45.11 -37.74
N VAL A 394 -1.58 45.78 -37.81
CA VAL A 394 -2.22 46.33 -39.03
C VAL A 394 -2.76 45.26 -39.99
N SER A 395 -4.09 45.16 -40.00
CA SER A 395 -5.04 45.08 -41.14
C SER A 395 -4.57 44.48 -42.48
N TYR A 396 -5.27 43.50 -43.01
CA TYR A 396 -6.32 43.66 -44.05
C TYR A 396 -6.83 42.30 -44.56
N TYR A 397 -8.12 42.31 -44.92
CA TYR A 397 -8.97 41.28 -45.55
C TYR A 397 -9.58 40.20 -44.65
#